data_AF-A0A958ER13-F1
#
_entry.id   AF-A0A958ER13-F1
#
_cell.length_a   1.000
_cell.length_b   1.000
_cell.length_c   1.000
_cell.angle_alpha   90.00
_cell.angle_beta   90.00
_cell.angle_gamma   90.00
#
_symmetry.space_group_name_H-M   'P 1'
#
loop_
_entity.id
_entity.type
_entity.pdbx_description
1 polymer ?
#
loop_
_entity_poly.entity_id
_entity_poly.type
_entity_poly.pdbx_seq_one_letter_code
_entity_poly.pdbx_strand_id
1 'polypeptide(L)'
;MKFRDFIVEHKYFFYFMSALTLFRFVFINFTILTPQEAYYWYYSLKPALSYFDHPPVAAYSIWFGTTLFGKSFFGVKFMAVIWSLLTNLLLYMTVVRYKDDRTFPEKKALALSAVILFNLTVFAHLYAMIIVPDTPLIFFWMLCIFLFQEYLNYEKKKYILLAGLSLGFGLMSKYTAIMIAPGIFIFLLLSKEHRKKLADPYIYMAFILAFIVFSGVIYWNASHDWASFRFQFGDRTSGLKSIRTKYIFQLIGSQLFMLTPLVFVLFSGMTGKLFKNWNDRKNLQFFFLSGFFIVVAFTFISLKSLVKMNWLLPGYLGFILTTIFVFNAREITKKLITKIGIAFSLLLIVLLHLIPLIPNLPLGEGNTWSGWSDSAQKIAKLQDQFGGQDSCFVFTNSYKASSLIKFYLPADNNQEIYAQNIYNQPALQFDIWGKPETLNGKSALYIFDDRREYKNDLKKVEPFFDSLELIEEFQYFFAGKHTRTISCYLGKNYNDHK
;
A
#
# COMPACT_ATOMS: atom_id res chain seq x y z
N MET A 1 33.80 14.13 -4.98
CA MET A 1 34.00 12.67 -5.22
C MET A 1 33.33 12.30 -6.52
N LYS A 2 34.00 11.56 -7.42
CA LYS A 2 33.37 11.12 -8.67
C LYS A 2 32.36 10.02 -8.35
N PHE A 3 31.28 9.91 -9.13
CA PHE A 3 30.21 8.92 -8.92
C PHE A 3 30.75 7.48 -8.88
N ARG A 4 31.75 7.18 -9.72
CA ARG A 4 32.45 5.88 -9.73
C ARG A 4 33.10 5.55 -8.39
N ASP A 5 33.76 6.52 -7.76
CA ASP A 5 34.46 6.31 -6.48
C ASP A 5 33.44 6.03 -5.36
N PHE A 6 32.29 6.70 -5.39
CA PHE A 6 31.16 6.41 -4.49
C PHE A 6 30.67 4.97 -4.65
N ILE A 7 30.49 4.48 -5.89
CA ILE A 7 30.05 3.09 -6.10
C ILE A 7 31.06 2.10 -5.53
N VAL A 8 32.35 2.28 -5.82
CA VAL A 8 33.40 1.38 -5.34
C VAL A 8 33.46 1.37 -3.81
N GLU A 9 33.34 2.54 -3.19
CA GLU A 9 33.38 2.70 -1.74
C GLU A 9 32.17 2.08 -1.01
N HIS A 10 31.03 1.96 -1.72
CA HIS A 10 29.77 1.41 -1.22
C HIS A 10 29.38 0.09 -1.90
N LYS A 11 30.33 -0.65 -2.48
CA LYS A 11 30.07 -1.81 -3.37
C LYS A 11 29.11 -2.86 -2.82
N TYR A 12 29.20 -3.24 -1.54
CA TYR A 12 28.33 -4.27 -0.96
C TYR A 12 26.86 -3.85 -0.90
N PHE A 13 26.60 -2.57 -0.65
CA PHE A 13 25.25 -2.03 -0.71
C PHE A 13 24.71 -2.09 -2.13
N PHE A 14 25.51 -1.65 -3.12
CA PHE A 14 25.09 -1.70 -4.51
C PHE A 14 24.88 -3.12 -5.04
N TYR A 15 25.72 -4.09 -4.64
CA TYR A 15 25.52 -5.50 -4.98
C TYR A 15 24.23 -6.04 -4.39
N PHE A 16 23.99 -5.81 -3.09
CA PHE A 16 22.76 -6.23 -2.42
C PHE A 16 21.53 -5.62 -3.08
N MET A 17 21.54 -4.30 -3.33
CA MET A 17 20.42 -3.60 -3.94
C MET A 17 20.18 -4.02 -5.38
N SER A 18 21.24 -4.21 -6.17
CA SER A 18 21.10 -4.66 -7.57
C SER A 18 20.51 -6.06 -7.63
N ALA A 19 21.00 -6.99 -6.79
CA ALA A 19 20.47 -8.35 -6.72
C ALA A 19 18.99 -8.36 -6.28
N LEU A 20 18.65 -7.59 -5.23
CA LEU A 20 17.29 -7.53 -4.71
C LEU A 20 16.31 -6.88 -5.70
N THR A 21 16.73 -5.79 -6.36
CA THR A 21 15.91 -5.12 -7.37
C THR A 21 15.73 -5.98 -8.61
N LEU A 22 16.78 -6.65 -9.09
CA LEU A 22 16.69 -7.60 -10.20
C LEU A 22 15.74 -8.75 -9.87
N PHE A 23 15.89 -9.34 -8.68
CA PHE A 23 14.97 -10.37 -8.19
C PHE A 23 13.52 -9.87 -8.23
N ARG A 24 13.23 -8.68 -7.71
CA ARG A 24 11.87 -8.11 -7.70
C ARG A 24 11.33 -7.90 -9.10
N PHE A 25 12.12 -7.34 -10.02
CA PHE A 25 11.69 -7.16 -11.41
C PHE A 25 11.39 -8.47 -12.11
N VAL A 26 12.22 -9.50 -11.90
CA VAL A 26 11.93 -10.84 -12.43
C VAL A 26 10.66 -11.39 -11.80
N PHE A 27 10.55 -11.30 -10.47
CA PHE A 27 9.47 -11.91 -9.70
C PHE A 27 8.08 -11.31 -9.98
N ILE A 28 7.96 -9.99 -10.19
CA ILE A 28 6.66 -9.35 -10.47
C ILE A 28 6.00 -9.86 -11.76
N ASN A 29 6.75 -10.44 -12.70
CA ASN A 29 6.20 -11.08 -13.91
C ASN A 29 5.37 -12.34 -13.60
N PHE A 30 5.64 -13.01 -12.48
CA PHE A 30 5.00 -14.27 -12.11
C PHE A 30 3.89 -14.09 -11.07
N THR A 31 3.80 -12.91 -10.48
CA THR A 31 2.75 -12.62 -9.49
C THR A 31 1.53 -12.05 -10.19
N ILE A 32 0.41 -12.74 -10.02
CA ILE A 32 -0.92 -12.30 -10.47
C ILE A 32 -1.31 -11.03 -9.69
N LEU A 33 -2.17 -10.19 -10.26
CA LEU A 33 -2.67 -9.00 -9.57
C LEU A 33 -3.51 -9.38 -8.35
N THR A 34 -3.25 -8.68 -7.25
CA THR A 34 -4.19 -8.68 -6.12
C THR A 34 -5.45 -7.89 -6.48
N PRO A 35 -6.58 -8.14 -5.81
CA PRO A 35 -7.81 -7.39 -6.08
C PRO A 35 -7.70 -5.87 -5.86
N GLN A 36 -6.77 -5.42 -5.00
CA GLN A 36 -6.52 -3.99 -4.79
C GLN A 36 -5.74 -3.37 -5.96
N GLU A 37 -4.71 -4.06 -6.46
CA GLU A 37 -3.95 -3.57 -7.60
C GLU A 37 -4.80 -3.48 -8.87
N ALA A 38 -5.68 -4.46 -9.09
CA ALA A 38 -6.62 -4.41 -10.20
C ALA A 38 -7.53 -3.17 -10.11
N TYR A 39 -8.00 -2.83 -8.91
CA TYR A 39 -8.83 -1.65 -8.70
C TYR A 39 -8.07 -0.34 -8.95
N TYR A 40 -6.84 -0.21 -8.46
CA TYR A 40 -6.01 0.96 -8.74
C TYR A 40 -5.51 1.01 -10.19
N TRP A 41 -5.39 -0.13 -10.86
CA TRP A 41 -5.17 -0.16 -12.31
C TRP A 41 -6.40 0.35 -13.05
N TYR A 42 -7.62 0.02 -12.61
CA TYR A 42 -8.83 0.59 -13.22
C TYR A 42 -8.85 2.12 -13.05
N TYR A 43 -8.41 2.66 -11.90
CA TYR A 43 -8.22 4.11 -11.75
C TYR A 43 -7.29 4.69 -12.81
N SER A 44 -6.18 3.99 -13.08
CA SER A 44 -5.15 4.44 -14.03
C SER A 44 -5.66 4.59 -15.46
N LEU A 45 -6.80 3.95 -15.80
CA LEU A 45 -7.46 4.10 -17.10
C LEU A 45 -8.22 5.44 -17.21
N LYS A 46 -8.57 6.06 -16.09
CA LYS A 46 -9.34 7.31 -16.02
C LYS A 46 -8.64 8.33 -15.10
N PRO A 47 -7.50 8.92 -15.54
CA PRO A 47 -6.72 9.84 -14.72
C PRO A 47 -7.54 11.00 -14.16
N ALA A 48 -7.53 11.16 -12.83
CA ALA A 48 -8.23 12.22 -12.12
C ALA A 48 -7.35 12.81 -11.01
N LEU A 49 -7.67 14.04 -10.59
CA LEU A 49 -6.96 14.76 -9.52
C LEU A 49 -7.00 14.02 -8.16
N SER A 50 -8.02 13.19 -7.94
CA SER A 50 -8.13 12.22 -6.84
C SER A 50 -9.18 11.16 -7.20
N TYR A 51 -9.30 10.14 -6.36
CA TYR A 51 -10.33 9.11 -6.43
C TYR A 51 -11.03 8.96 -5.08
N PHE A 52 -12.17 8.27 -5.07
CA PHE A 52 -13.08 8.15 -3.94
C PHE A 52 -12.37 7.74 -2.66
N ASP A 53 -11.70 6.58 -2.64
CA ASP A 53 -11.04 6.10 -1.42
C ASP A 53 -9.61 6.63 -1.24
N HIS A 54 -8.88 6.94 -2.31
CA HIS A 54 -7.47 7.28 -2.22
C HIS A 54 -7.00 8.36 -3.22
N PRO A 55 -6.00 9.18 -2.82
CA PRO A 55 -5.29 10.11 -3.70
C PRO A 55 -4.59 9.44 -4.89
N PRO A 56 -4.14 10.21 -5.90
CA PRO A 56 -3.92 9.66 -7.24
C PRO A 56 -2.54 9.02 -7.47
N VAL A 57 -1.54 9.20 -6.61
CA VAL A 57 -0.14 8.84 -6.94
C VAL A 57 0.04 7.34 -7.23
N ALA A 58 -0.74 6.45 -6.57
CA ALA A 58 -0.70 5.02 -6.90
C ALA A 58 -1.23 4.75 -8.31
N ALA A 59 -2.36 5.34 -8.69
CA ALA A 59 -2.93 5.21 -10.03
C ALA A 59 -2.01 5.82 -11.10
N TYR A 60 -1.41 6.99 -10.84
CA TYR A 60 -0.44 7.62 -11.73
C TYR A 60 0.83 6.77 -11.90
N SER A 61 1.28 6.12 -10.82
CA SER A 61 2.41 5.18 -10.87
C SER A 61 2.10 3.98 -11.77
N ILE A 62 0.88 3.45 -11.68
CA ILE A 62 0.41 2.35 -12.53
C ILE A 62 0.29 2.81 -13.98
N TRP A 63 -0.35 3.95 -14.23
CA TRP A 63 -0.49 4.54 -15.56
C TRP A 63 0.87 4.72 -16.25
N PHE A 64 1.86 5.25 -15.54
CA PHE A 64 3.21 5.41 -16.05
C PHE A 64 3.84 4.05 -16.42
N GLY A 65 3.74 3.06 -15.53
CA GLY A 65 4.29 1.73 -15.78
C GLY A 65 3.60 1.00 -16.94
N THR A 66 2.28 1.05 -17.05
CA THR A 66 1.52 0.42 -18.15
C THR A 66 1.67 1.16 -19.48
N THR A 67 1.97 2.47 -19.45
CA THR A 67 2.33 3.23 -20.66
C THR A 67 3.68 2.76 -21.21
N LEU A 68 4.64 2.45 -20.35
CA LEU A 68 5.98 2.01 -20.77
C LEU A 68 6.04 0.52 -21.16
N PHE A 69 5.29 -0.34 -20.46
CA PHE A 69 5.43 -1.80 -20.57
C PHE A 69 4.10 -2.52 -20.91
N GLY A 70 3.10 -1.77 -21.34
CA GLY A 70 1.77 -2.28 -21.69
C GLY A 70 0.91 -2.75 -20.51
N LYS A 71 -0.30 -3.20 -20.82
CA LYS A 71 -1.21 -3.88 -19.87
C LYS A 71 -0.64 -5.26 -19.53
N SER A 72 0.24 -5.31 -18.52
CA SER A 72 0.90 -6.52 -18.05
C SER A 72 1.11 -6.47 -16.53
N PHE A 73 1.40 -7.62 -15.88
CA PHE A 73 1.76 -7.63 -14.46
C PHE A 73 2.99 -6.77 -14.18
N PHE A 74 3.98 -6.84 -15.07
CA PHE A 74 5.18 -6.01 -14.99
C PHE A 74 4.85 -4.52 -15.09
N GLY A 75 4.06 -4.11 -16.10
CA GLY A 75 3.69 -2.71 -16.28
C GLY A 75 2.95 -2.13 -15.07
N VAL A 76 2.00 -2.87 -14.50
CA VAL A 76 1.27 -2.42 -13.31
C VAL A 76 2.20 -2.27 -12.10
N LYS A 77 3.10 -3.23 -11.87
CA LYS A 77 3.93 -3.31 -10.66
C LYS A 77 5.29 -2.62 -10.78
N PHE A 78 5.68 -2.17 -11.97
CA PHE A 78 6.99 -1.58 -12.26
C PHE A 78 7.38 -0.51 -11.23
N MET A 79 6.49 0.45 -11.00
CA MET A 79 6.76 1.55 -10.06
C MET A 79 6.84 1.11 -8.61
N ALA A 80 6.22 -0.01 -8.20
CA ALA A 80 6.38 -0.52 -6.83
C ALA A 80 7.85 -0.90 -6.54
N VAL A 81 8.51 -1.53 -7.52
CA VAL A 81 9.93 -1.90 -7.41
C VAL A 81 10.81 -0.65 -7.37
N ILE A 82 10.50 0.36 -8.19
CA ILE A 82 11.21 1.65 -8.20
C ILE A 82 11.05 2.39 -6.86
N TRP A 83 9.84 2.52 -6.34
CA TRP A 83 9.59 3.15 -5.04
C TRP A 83 10.34 2.45 -3.91
N SER A 84 10.39 1.11 -3.94
CA SER A 84 11.15 0.34 -2.96
C SER A 84 12.67 0.53 -3.10
N LEU A 85 13.21 0.53 -4.32
CA LEU A 85 14.62 0.84 -4.56
C LEU A 85 14.97 2.21 -3.98
N LEU A 86 14.19 3.24 -4.33
CA LEU A 86 14.43 4.60 -3.86
C LEU A 86 14.29 4.74 -2.33
N THR A 87 13.33 4.05 -1.72
CA THR A 87 13.20 3.98 -0.25
C THR A 87 14.45 3.39 0.40
N ASN A 88 14.97 2.29 -0.14
CA ASN A 88 16.20 1.66 0.37
C ASN A 88 17.43 2.57 0.19
N LEU A 89 17.55 3.24 -0.95
CA LEU A 89 18.59 4.25 -1.18
C LEU A 89 18.51 5.37 -0.15
N LEU A 90 17.32 5.92 0.09
CA LEU A 90 17.12 6.99 1.08
C LEU A 90 17.42 6.51 2.50
N LEU A 91 17.00 5.30 2.86
CA LEU A 91 17.30 4.71 4.16
C LEU A 91 18.82 4.60 4.38
N TYR A 92 19.54 4.07 3.38
CA TYR A 92 20.99 4.00 3.40
C TYR A 92 21.64 5.39 3.54
N MET A 93 21.22 6.35 2.70
CA MET A 93 21.77 7.71 2.69
C MET A 93 21.49 8.47 3.98
N THR A 94 20.32 8.25 4.59
CA THR A 94 19.94 8.85 5.88
C THR A 94 20.94 8.44 6.95
N VAL A 95 21.29 7.15 7.02
CA VAL A 95 22.26 6.65 7.99
C VAL A 95 23.69 7.12 7.69
N VAL A 96 24.13 7.06 6.42
CA VAL A 96 25.49 7.53 6.04
C VAL A 96 25.68 9.02 6.32
N ARG A 97 24.65 9.85 6.10
CA ARG A 97 24.70 11.30 6.32
C ARG A 97 24.35 11.73 7.74
N TYR A 98 24.05 10.79 8.62
CA TYR A 98 23.81 11.13 10.01
C TYR A 98 25.09 11.73 10.63
N LYS A 99 24.96 12.90 11.25
CA LYS A 99 26.08 13.60 11.90
C LYS A 99 26.25 13.09 13.32
N ASP A 100 27.30 12.29 13.50
CA ASP A 100 27.80 11.79 14.79
C ASP A 100 29.26 11.33 14.66
N ASP A 101 29.85 10.93 15.79
CA ASP A 101 31.29 10.68 15.98
C ASP A 101 31.79 9.39 15.34
N ARG A 102 30.91 8.59 14.72
CA ARG A 102 31.31 7.37 14.02
C ARG A 102 32.18 7.65 12.81
N THR A 103 33.13 6.76 12.60
CA THR A 103 33.95 6.74 11.39
C THR A 103 33.11 6.40 10.16
N PHE A 104 33.59 6.78 8.98
CA PHE A 104 32.89 6.50 7.73
C PHE A 104 32.64 4.99 7.48
N PRO A 105 33.59 4.07 7.73
CA PRO A 105 33.34 2.62 7.64
C PRO A 105 32.21 2.13 8.56
N GLU A 106 32.14 2.65 9.79
CA GLU A 106 31.07 2.30 10.73
C GLU A 106 29.70 2.77 10.23
N LYS A 107 29.62 3.99 9.68
CA LYS A 107 28.38 4.51 9.08
C LYS A 107 27.91 3.65 7.90
N LYS A 108 28.83 3.19 7.05
CA LYS A 108 28.50 2.28 5.93
C LYS A 108 27.95 0.94 6.40
N ALA A 109 28.60 0.33 7.40
CA ALA A 109 28.14 -0.94 7.96
C ALA A 109 26.75 -0.79 8.60
N LEU A 110 26.53 0.33 9.30
CA LEU A 110 25.25 0.62 9.92
C LEU A 110 24.14 0.89 8.92
N ALA A 111 24.45 1.64 7.86
CA ALA A 111 23.52 1.93 6.77
C ALA A 111 23.10 0.66 6.04
N LEU A 112 24.05 -0.25 5.78
CA LEU A 112 23.74 -1.57 5.23
C LEU A 112 22.86 -2.38 6.20
N SER A 113 23.12 -2.28 7.50
CA SER A 113 22.32 -2.96 8.53
C SER A 113 20.89 -2.43 8.58
N ALA A 114 20.66 -1.13 8.36
CA ALA A 114 19.33 -0.53 8.27
C ALA A 114 18.54 -1.07 7.07
N VAL A 115 19.20 -1.13 5.91
CA VAL A 115 18.64 -1.69 4.67
C VAL A 115 18.30 -3.18 4.84
N ILE A 116 19.19 -3.96 5.44
CA ILE A 116 18.93 -5.37 5.73
C ILE A 116 17.77 -5.51 6.71
N LEU A 117 17.76 -4.73 7.81
CA LEU A 117 16.69 -4.80 8.81
C LEU A 117 15.32 -4.46 8.22
N PHE A 118 15.26 -3.46 7.33
CA PHE A 118 14.05 -3.15 6.57
C PHE A 118 13.60 -4.35 5.73
N ASN A 119 14.50 -4.93 4.93
CA ASN A 119 14.17 -6.07 4.07
C ASN A 119 14.04 -7.41 4.83
N LEU A 120 14.29 -7.46 6.15
CA LEU A 120 13.91 -8.59 6.99
C LEU A 120 12.44 -8.54 7.43
N THR A 121 11.70 -7.51 7.05
CA THR A 121 10.25 -7.41 7.30
C THR A 121 9.46 -8.01 6.13
N VAL A 122 8.35 -8.70 6.42
CA VAL A 122 7.35 -9.09 5.40
C VAL A 122 6.83 -7.86 4.67
N PHE A 123 6.65 -6.77 5.42
CA PHE A 123 6.29 -5.45 4.92
C PHE A 123 7.15 -5.01 3.72
N ALA A 124 8.48 -4.97 3.85
CA ALA A 124 9.36 -4.47 2.79
C ALA A 124 9.25 -5.30 1.50
N HIS A 125 8.90 -6.58 1.58
CA HIS A 125 8.72 -7.44 0.41
C HIS A 125 7.36 -7.26 -0.25
N LEU A 126 6.26 -7.25 0.52
CA LEU A 126 4.92 -7.05 -0.04
C LEU A 126 4.81 -5.75 -0.83
N TYR A 127 5.21 -4.63 -0.23
CA TYR A 127 5.03 -3.31 -0.82
C TYR A 127 6.14 -2.92 -1.79
N ALA A 128 7.13 -3.80 -2.00
CA ALA A 128 8.09 -3.64 -3.08
C ALA A 128 7.62 -4.24 -4.41
N MET A 129 6.55 -5.04 -4.39
CA MET A 129 6.09 -5.80 -5.55
C MET A 129 4.59 -5.63 -5.77
N ILE A 130 3.86 -5.09 -4.79
CA ILE A 130 2.46 -4.71 -4.88
C ILE A 130 2.38 -3.18 -4.96
N ILE A 131 1.58 -2.69 -5.90
CA ILE A 131 1.33 -1.25 -6.05
C ILE A 131 -0.02 -0.85 -5.42
N VAL A 132 0.06 -0.12 -4.31
CA VAL A 132 -1.10 0.43 -3.57
C VAL A 132 -0.70 1.80 -3.00
N PRO A 133 -1.64 2.61 -2.46
CA PRO A 133 -1.35 3.93 -1.88
C PRO A 133 -0.18 3.98 -0.89
N ASP A 134 0.04 2.90 -0.13
CA ASP A 134 1.15 2.79 0.82
C ASP A 134 2.53 2.77 0.13
N THR A 135 2.64 2.21 -1.07
CA THR A 135 3.91 2.04 -1.78
C THR A 135 4.63 3.37 -2.07
N PRO A 136 4.02 4.37 -2.72
CA PRO A 136 4.63 5.70 -2.86
C PRO A 136 4.68 6.47 -1.52
N LEU A 137 3.72 6.26 -0.62
CA LEU A 137 3.71 6.91 0.70
C LEU A 137 4.98 6.60 1.50
N ILE A 138 5.41 5.33 1.53
CA ILE A 138 6.62 4.90 2.25
C ILE A 138 7.85 5.64 1.71
N PHE A 139 7.96 5.78 0.38
CA PHE A 139 9.02 6.57 -0.23
C PHE A 139 8.98 8.03 0.20
N PHE A 140 7.83 8.71 0.04
CA PHE A 140 7.70 10.13 0.38
C PHE A 140 7.84 10.40 1.88
N TRP A 141 7.48 9.44 2.74
CA TRP A 141 7.72 9.50 4.17
C TRP A 141 9.21 9.41 4.49
N MET A 142 9.92 8.44 3.88
CA MET A 142 11.37 8.31 4.04
C MET A 142 12.11 9.54 3.48
N LEU A 143 11.66 10.08 2.35
CA LEU A 143 12.21 11.29 1.75
C LEU A 143 12.00 12.50 2.65
N CYS A 144 10.84 12.63 3.30
CA CYS A 144 10.59 13.67 4.30
C CYS A 144 11.54 13.53 5.49
N ILE A 145 11.74 12.32 6.02
CA ILE A 145 12.72 12.06 7.09
C ILE A 145 14.14 12.48 6.67
N PHE A 146 14.57 12.04 5.50
CA PHE A 146 15.89 12.34 4.95
C PHE A 146 16.10 13.86 4.78
N LEU A 147 15.15 14.55 4.16
CA LEU A 147 15.25 15.99 3.89
C LEU A 147 15.19 16.82 5.18
N PHE A 148 14.37 16.42 6.14
CA PHE A 148 14.34 17.08 7.44
C PHE A 148 15.67 16.89 8.19
N GLN A 149 16.27 15.69 8.16
CA GLN A 149 17.62 15.48 8.68
C GLN A 149 18.64 16.40 7.99
N GLU A 150 18.61 16.53 6.66
CA GLU A 150 19.54 17.41 5.94
C GLU A 150 19.32 18.89 6.30
N TYR A 151 18.08 19.30 6.57
CA TYR A 151 17.79 20.62 7.11
C TYR A 151 18.40 20.82 8.51
N LEU A 152 18.30 19.83 9.41
CA LEU A 152 18.97 19.89 10.71
C LEU A 152 20.50 19.91 10.58
N ASN A 153 21.05 19.15 9.63
CA ASN A 153 22.49 19.04 9.41
C ASN A 153 23.12 20.31 8.84
N TYR A 154 22.45 20.98 7.90
CA TYR A 154 23.05 22.04 7.09
C TYR A 154 22.36 23.40 7.23
N GLU A 155 21.19 23.45 7.86
CA GLU A 155 20.37 24.65 8.04
C GLU A 155 20.03 25.38 6.73
N LYS A 156 20.01 24.66 5.60
CA LYS A 156 19.66 25.22 4.29
C LYS A 156 18.15 25.12 4.06
N LYS A 157 17.52 26.28 3.79
CA LYS A 157 16.09 26.46 3.49
C LYS A 157 15.56 25.50 2.41
N LYS A 158 16.39 25.17 1.42
CA LYS A 158 16.01 24.22 0.35
C LYS A 158 15.56 22.86 0.91
N TYR A 159 16.18 22.36 1.97
CA TYR A 159 15.88 21.02 2.48
C TYR A 159 14.53 20.97 3.19
N ILE A 160 14.17 21.99 3.96
CA ILE A 160 12.87 22.06 4.62
C ILE A 160 11.74 22.29 3.60
N LEU A 161 11.96 23.12 2.57
CA LEU A 161 11.00 23.30 1.47
C LEU A 161 10.80 22.01 0.66
N LEU A 162 11.89 21.29 0.33
CA LEU A 162 11.80 19.98 -0.30
C LEU A 162 11.09 18.96 0.61
N ALA A 163 11.27 19.03 1.94
CA ALA A 163 10.55 18.17 2.88
C ALA A 163 9.04 18.47 2.86
N GLY A 164 8.66 19.74 2.69
CA GLY A 164 7.28 20.18 2.44
C GLY A 164 6.70 19.62 1.15
N LEU A 165 7.44 19.68 0.03
CA LEU A 165 7.04 19.04 -1.23
C LEU A 165 6.87 17.53 -1.05
N SER A 166 7.80 16.88 -0.35
CA SER A 166 7.73 15.45 -0.04
C SER A 166 6.48 15.11 0.77
N LEU A 167 6.13 15.93 1.77
CA LEU A 167 4.89 15.78 2.53
C LEU A 167 3.66 15.95 1.64
N GLY A 168 3.66 16.95 0.74
CA GLY A 168 2.58 17.16 -0.24
C GLY A 168 2.36 15.96 -1.15
N PHE A 169 3.43 15.39 -1.72
CA PHE A 169 3.32 14.16 -2.52
C PHE A 169 2.97 12.92 -1.66
N GLY A 170 3.40 12.90 -0.40
CA GLY A 170 2.95 11.92 0.58
C GLY A 170 1.43 11.99 0.80
N LEU A 171 0.88 13.19 0.95
CA LEU A 171 -0.57 13.42 1.04
C LEU A 171 -1.30 13.02 -0.24
N MET A 172 -0.72 13.31 -1.41
CA MET A 172 -1.21 12.82 -2.71
C MET A 172 -1.03 11.30 -2.91
N SER A 173 -0.33 10.61 -2.01
CA SER A 173 -0.26 9.15 -1.96
C SER A 173 -1.30 8.59 -0.99
N LYS A 174 -1.34 9.11 0.24
CA LYS A 174 -2.30 8.71 1.28
C LYS A 174 -2.43 9.81 2.32
N TYR A 175 -3.65 10.12 2.73
CA TYR A 175 -3.96 11.16 3.73
C TYR A 175 -3.21 10.99 5.05
N THR A 176 -2.86 9.76 5.42
CA THR A 176 -2.10 9.45 6.64
C THR A 176 -0.68 10.02 6.66
N ALA A 177 -0.15 10.49 5.51
CA ALA A 177 1.14 11.17 5.44
C ALA A 177 1.27 12.34 6.42
N ILE A 178 0.15 13.03 6.73
CA ILE A 178 0.13 14.15 7.68
C ILE A 178 0.65 13.78 9.08
N MET A 179 0.59 12.50 9.46
CA MET A 179 0.99 12.02 10.79
C MET A 179 2.50 12.17 11.07
N ILE A 180 3.34 12.46 10.07
CA ILE A 180 4.75 12.80 10.31
C ILE A 180 4.93 14.21 10.88
N ALA A 181 4.02 15.14 10.56
CA ALA A 181 4.08 16.54 10.97
C ALA A 181 4.05 16.73 12.51
N PRO A 182 3.14 16.11 13.28
CA PRO A 182 3.20 16.18 14.74
C PRO A 182 4.49 15.57 15.29
N GLY A 183 5.04 14.54 14.65
CA GLY A 183 6.34 13.97 15.02
C GLY A 183 7.48 14.97 14.93
N ILE A 184 7.55 15.70 13.81
CA ILE A 184 8.52 16.79 13.60
C ILE A 184 8.30 17.92 14.61
N PHE A 185 7.05 18.37 14.79
CA PHE A 185 6.72 19.47 15.70
C PHE A 185 7.10 19.15 17.15
N ILE A 186 6.72 17.97 17.64
CA ILE A 186 7.04 17.54 19.00
C ILE A 186 8.53 17.31 19.18
N PHE A 187 9.24 16.80 18.18
CA PHE A 187 10.70 16.73 18.21
C PHE A 187 11.34 18.11 18.39
N LEU A 188 10.92 19.10 17.60
CA LEU A 188 11.45 20.46 17.71
C LEU A 188 11.12 21.09 19.06
N LEU A 189 9.91 20.86 19.57
CA LEU A 189 9.49 21.37 20.88
C LEU A 189 10.33 20.78 22.02
N LEU A 190 10.58 19.48 22.00
CA LEU A 190 11.32 18.77 23.05
C LEU A 190 12.84 18.96 22.94
N SER A 191 13.38 19.14 21.73
CA SER A 191 14.82 19.34 21.51
C SER A 191 15.26 20.74 21.93
N LYS A 192 16.06 20.84 23.02
CA LYS A 192 16.63 22.13 23.46
C LYS A 192 17.44 22.83 22.37
N GLU A 193 18.15 22.08 21.54
CA GLU A 193 19.00 22.60 20.46
C GLU A 193 18.17 23.13 19.27
N HIS A 194 17.11 22.41 18.91
CA HIS A 194 16.33 22.70 17.70
C HIS A 194 15.06 23.51 17.95
N ARG A 195 14.68 23.75 19.22
CA ARG A 195 13.47 24.51 19.57
C ARG A 195 13.40 25.88 18.90
N LYS A 196 14.54 26.58 18.76
CA LYS A 196 14.62 27.86 18.05
C LYS A 196 14.14 27.78 16.59
N LYS A 197 14.21 26.60 15.96
CA LYS A 197 13.72 26.39 14.59
C LYS A 197 12.20 26.51 14.49
N LEU A 198 11.45 26.40 15.59
CA LEU A 198 10.02 26.73 15.57
C LEU A 198 9.77 28.21 15.22
N ALA A 199 10.74 29.10 15.41
CA ALA A 199 10.65 30.47 14.93
C ALA A 199 11.11 30.65 13.46
N ASP A 200 11.59 29.58 12.80
CA ASP A 200 12.00 29.65 11.39
C ASP A 200 10.75 29.67 10.48
N PRO A 201 10.50 30.77 9.74
CA PRO A 201 9.34 30.86 8.84
C PRO A 201 9.31 29.75 7.78
N TYR A 202 10.47 29.19 7.40
CA TYR A 202 10.53 28.15 6.37
C TYR A 202 9.92 26.81 6.82
N ILE A 203 9.78 26.55 8.12
CA ILE A 203 9.02 25.39 8.62
C ILE A 203 7.55 25.53 8.25
N TYR A 204 6.97 26.71 8.43
CA TYR A 204 5.58 26.99 8.08
C TYR A 204 5.38 27.07 6.57
N MET A 205 6.34 27.66 5.84
CA MET A 205 6.31 27.66 4.36
C MET A 205 6.35 26.25 3.78
N ALA A 206 7.10 25.32 4.39
CA ALA A 206 7.11 23.93 3.96
C ALA A 206 5.73 23.26 4.14
N PHE A 207 5.02 23.58 5.23
CA PHE A 207 3.66 23.10 5.45
C PHE A 207 2.69 23.67 4.42
N ILE A 208 2.72 25.00 4.18
CA ILE A 208 1.91 25.66 3.14
C ILE A 208 2.19 25.02 1.77
N LEU A 209 3.46 24.78 1.45
CA LEU A 209 3.86 24.16 0.18
C LEU A 209 3.33 22.73 0.04
N ALA A 210 3.28 21.95 1.13
CA ALA A 210 2.64 20.64 1.13
C ALA A 210 1.16 20.73 0.74
N PHE A 211 0.42 21.72 1.26
CA PHE A 211 -0.98 21.95 0.92
C PHE A 211 -1.19 22.48 -0.50
N ILE A 212 -0.26 23.28 -1.03
CA ILE A 212 -0.29 23.69 -2.44
C ILE A 212 -0.19 22.46 -3.35
N VAL A 213 0.75 21.54 -3.07
CA VAL A 213 0.86 20.28 -3.84
C VAL A 213 -0.40 19.42 -3.68
N PHE A 214 -0.94 19.33 -2.46
CA PHE A 214 -2.16 18.57 -2.16
C PHE A 214 -3.46 19.23 -2.63
N SER A 215 -3.42 20.49 -3.10
CA SER A 215 -4.61 21.28 -3.42
C SER A 215 -5.52 20.67 -4.49
N GLY A 216 -4.95 19.96 -5.47
CA GLY A 216 -5.73 19.25 -6.49
C GLY A 216 -6.65 18.18 -5.89
N VAL A 217 -6.20 17.50 -4.83
CA VAL A 217 -7.00 16.49 -4.11
C VAL A 217 -8.12 17.16 -3.30
N ILE A 218 -7.83 18.33 -2.72
CA ILE A 218 -8.82 19.15 -2.01
C ILE A 218 -9.90 19.63 -2.99
N TYR A 219 -9.50 20.18 -4.14
CA TYR A 219 -10.42 20.65 -5.17
C TYR A 219 -11.29 19.52 -5.73
N TRP A 220 -10.70 18.34 -5.99
CA TRP A 220 -11.46 17.16 -6.40
C TRP A 220 -12.50 16.77 -5.35
N ASN A 221 -12.12 16.74 -4.08
CA ASN A 221 -13.07 16.46 -3.01
C ASN A 221 -14.18 17.51 -2.93
N ALA A 222 -13.85 18.80 -3.01
CA ALA A 222 -14.82 19.89 -2.96
C ALA A 222 -15.85 19.81 -4.12
N SER A 223 -15.43 19.32 -5.29
CA SER A 223 -16.30 19.11 -6.45
C SER A 223 -17.08 17.79 -6.43
N HIS A 224 -16.81 16.90 -5.48
CA HIS A 224 -17.45 15.59 -5.34
C HIS A 224 -18.01 15.39 -3.91
N ASP A 225 -18.64 16.43 -3.38
CA ASP A 225 -19.29 16.43 -2.06
C ASP A 225 -18.41 15.91 -0.92
N TRP A 226 -17.11 16.20 -0.96
CA TRP A 226 -16.12 15.76 0.02
C TRP A 226 -16.06 14.23 0.20
N ALA A 227 -16.36 13.47 -0.86
CA ALA A 227 -16.54 12.02 -0.83
C ALA A 227 -15.41 11.27 -0.08
N SER A 228 -14.15 11.53 -0.42
CA SER A 228 -13.02 10.85 0.23
C SER A 228 -12.91 11.20 1.70
N PHE A 229 -13.04 12.47 2.06
CA PHE A 229 -12.90 12.89 3.45
C PHE A 229 -14.04 12.39 4.33
N ARG A 230 -15.29 12.43 3.84
CA ARG A 230 -16.43 11.83 4.56
C ARG A 230 -16.24 10.33 4.76
N PHE A 231 -15.77 9.62 3.74
CA PHE A 231 -15.47 8.20 3.82
C PHE A 231 -14.35 7.88 4.84
N GLN A 232 -13.27 8.66 4.85
CA GLN A 232 -12.10 8.42 5.70
C GLN A 232 -12.34 8.80 7.16
N PHE A 233 -13.05 9.91 7.42
CA PHE A 233 -13.23 10.46 8.77
C PHE A 233 -14.60 10.17 9.40
N GLY A 234 -15.66 9.98 8.60
CA GLY A 234 -17.03 9.76 9.06
C GLY A 234 -17.47 8.29 8.96
N ASP A 235 -17.62 7.77 7.75
CA ASP A 235 -18.30 6.48 7.54
C ASP A 235 -17.52 5.28 8.08
N ARG A 236 -16.19 5.36 8.07
CA ARG A 236 -15.32 4.33 8.68
C ARG A 236 -15.35 4.34 10.21
N THR A 237 -15.82 5.42 10.85
CA THR A 237 -15.76 5.63 12.31
C THR A 237 -17.13 5.64 12.98
N SER A 238 -18.22 5.82 12.24
CA SER A 238 -19.58 6.06 12.76
C SER A 238 -20.27 4.83 13.39
N GLY A 239 -19.79 3.61 13.16
CA GLY A 239 -20.34 2.36 13.73
C GLY A 239 -19.74 1.92 15.08
N LEU A 240 -18.86 2.72 15.68
CA LEU A 240 -17.90 2.27 16.69
C LEU A 240 -18.29 2.65 18.13
N LYS A 241 -19.28 1.93 18.70
CA LYS A 241 -19.84 2.28 20.02
C LYS A 241 -19.11 1.65 21.23
N SER A 242 -18.43 0.51 21.09
CA SER A 242 -17.77 -0.17 22.23
C SER A 242 -16.30 -0.55 21.96
N ILE A 243 -15.51 -0.60 23.04
CA ILE A 243 -14.13 -1.10 23.00
C ILE A 243 -14.15 -2.60 22.72
N ARG A 244 -13.32 -3.06 21.79
CA ARG A 244 -13.19 -4.47 21.37
C ARG A 244 -11.73 -4.90 21.45
N THR A 245 -11.35 -5.52 22.56
CA THR A 245 -9.98 -5.98 22.82
C THR A 245 -9.44 -6.94 21.75
N LYS A 246 -10.32 -7.73 21.11
CA LYS A 246 -9.98 -8.61 19.98
C LYS A 246 -9.20 -7.87 18.88
N TYR A 247 -9.56 -6.63 18.56
CA TYR A 247 -8.91 -5.86 17.49
C TYR A 247 -7.50 -5.42 17.86
N ILE A 248 -7.21 -5.21 19.15
CA ILE A 248 -5.86 -4.94 19.65
C ILE A 248 -4.97 -6.17 19.43
N PHE A 249 -5.44 -7.36 19.84
CA PHE A 249 -4.68 -8.60 19.65
C PHE A 249 -4.50 -8.93 18.17
N GLN A 250 -5.50 -8.67 17.32
CA GLN A 250 -5.38 -8.79 15.87
C GLN A 250 -4.36 -7.80 15.30
N LEU A 251 -4.34 -6.55 15.80
CA LEU A 251 -3.32 -5.58 15.40
C LEU A 251 -1.93 -6.10 15.80
N ILE A 252 -1.70 -6.48 17.06
CA ILE A 252 -0.41 -7.01 17.55
C ILE A 252 0.02 -8.21 16.70
N GLY A 253 -0.87 -9.19 16.49
CA GLY A 253 -0.58 -10.36 15.66
C GLY A 253 -0.22 -9.98 14.22
N SER A 254 -0.96 -9.04 13.62
CA SER A 254 -0.67 -8.56 12.26
C SER A 254 0.68 -7.83 12.19
N GLN A 255 1.03 -7.03 13.19
CA GLN A 255 2.30 -6.31 13.21
C GLN A 255 3.48 -7.22 13.53
N LEU A 256 3.30 -8.25 14.37
CA LEU A 256 4.28 -9.31 14.59
C LEU A 256 4.60 -10.06 13.29
N PHE A 257 3.58 -10.35 12.48
CA PHE A 257 3.75 -10.94 11.16
C PHE A 257 4.43 -9.98 10.17
N MET A 258 3.92 -8.75 10.03
CA MET A 258 4.43 -7.77 9.06
C MET A 258 5.87 -7.36 9.33
N LEU A 259 6.24 -7.19 10.60
CA LEU A 259 7.61 -6.88 11.00
C LEU A 259 8.51 -8.11 11.02
N THR A 260 7.95 -9.31 11.14
CA THR A 260 8.61 -10.54 11.60
C THR A 260 9.01 -10.49 13.08
N PRO A 261 9.06 -11.64 13.78
CA PRO A 261 9.33 -11.67 15.22
C PRO A 261 10.64 -11.00 15.63
N LEU A 262 11.70 -11.12 14.83
CA LEU A 262 12.98 -10.50 15.14
C LEU A 262 12.86 -8.97 15.20
N VAL A 263 12.30 -8.36 14.15
CA VAL A 263 12.20 -6.89 14.06
C VAL A 263 11.22 -6.36 15.10
N PHE A 264 10.13 -7.10 15.36
CA PHE A 264 9.18 -6.77 16.41
C PHE A 264 9.86 -6.68 17.79
N VAL A 265 10.64 -7.71 18.16
CA VAL A 265 11.39 -7.73 19.43
C VAL A 265 12.44 -6.61 19.48
N LEU A 266 13.13 -6.35 18.37
CA LEU A 266 14.09 -5.25 18.29
C LEU A 266 13.42 -3.89 18.50
N PHE A 267 12.22 -3.66 17.97
CA PHE A 267 11.49 -2.41 18.19
C PHE A 267 11.04 -2.25 19.65
N SER A 268 10.57 -3.33 20.28
CA SER A 268 10.24 -3.30 21.72
C SER A 268 11.47 -2.97 22.57
N GLY A 269 12.61 -3.60 22.28
CA GLY A 269 13.86 -3.32 22.99
C GLY A 269 14.43 -1.93 22.70
N MET A 270 14.30 -1.44 21.45
CA MET A 270 14.69 -0.09 21.04
C MET A 270 13.94 0.95 21.87
N THR A 271 12.63 0.76 22.03
CA THR A 271 11.77 1.68 22.79
C THR A 271 12.29 1.82 24.22
N GLY A 272 12.50 0.71 24.94
CA GLY A 272 13.03 0.75 26.31
C GLY A 272 14.42 1.41 26.43
N LYS A 273 15.34 1.08 25.53
CA LYS A 273 16.69 1.67 25.51
C LYS A 273 16.70 3.17 25.17
N LEU A 274 15.82 3.60 24.26
CA LEU A 274 15.65 5.00 23.86
C LEU A 274 15.14 5.82 25.04
N PHE A 275 14.06 5.38 25.70
CA PHE A 275 13.48 6.10 26.83
C PHE A 275 14.42 6.19 28.04
N LYS A 276 15.22 5.13 28.32
CA LYS A 276 16.21 5.16 29.39
C LYS A 276 17.26 6.26 29.23
N ASN A 277 17.62 6.59 27.98
CA ASN A 277 18.67 7.57 27.66
C ASN A 277 18.13 8.69 26.76
N TRP A 278 16.87 9.09 26.94
CA TRP A 278 16.18 10.01 26.03
C TRP A 278 16.99 11.29 25.78
N ASN A 279 17.50 11.90 26.86
CA ASN A 279 18.23 13.17 26.80
C ASN A 279 19.63 13.07 26.18
N ASP A 280 20.26 11.89 26.23
CA ASP A 280 21.64 11.69 25.76
C ASP A 280 21.70 11.39 24.26
N ARG A 281 20.57 10.99 23.68
CA ARG A 281 20.46 10.54 22.28
C ARG A 281 19.92 11.66 21.38
N LYS A 282 20.67 12.76 21.33
CA LYS A 282 20.33 13.95 20.51
C LYS A 282 20.04 13.55 19.06
N ASN A 283 19.01 14.14 18.47
CA ASN A 283 18.50 13.88 17.11
C ASN A 283 17.92 12.48 16.83
N LEU A 284 18.22 11.43 17.61
CA LEU A 284 17.58 10.12 17.42
C LEU A 284 16.08 10.12 17.76
N GLN A 285 15.68 10.97 18.70
CA GLN A 285 14.28 11.20 19.05
C GLN A 285 13.44 11.58 17.82
N PHE A 286 14.03 12.29 16.85
CA PHE A 286 13.34 12.67 15.62
C PHE A 286 12.89 11.44 14.83
N PHE A 287 13.77 10.45 14.61
CA PHE A 287 13.39 9.25 13.86
C PHE A 287 12.27 8.49 14.56
N PHE A 288 12.35 8.34 15.88
CA PHE A 288 11.29 7.70 16.65
C PHE A 288 9.97 8.48 16.52
N LEU A 289 9.99 9.78 16.79
CA LEU A 289 8.80 10.63 16.76
C LEU A 289 8.20 10.75 15.36
N SER A 290 9.03 10.66 14.31
CA SER A 290 8.56 10.67 12.92
C SER A 290 7.58 9.53 12.63
N GLY A 291 7.69 8.38 13.30
CA GLY A 291 6.79 7.24 13.17
C GLY A 291 5.83 7.02 14.34
N PHE A 292 6.07 7.65 15.47
CA PHE A 292 5.32 7.44 16.70
C PHE A 292 3.83 7.75 16.55
N PHE A 293 3.48 8.91 15.97
CA PHE A 293 2.10 9.37 15.93
C PHE A 293 1.19 8.51 15.06
N ILE A 294 1.67 8.00 13.93
CA ILE A 294 0.88 7.09 13.09
C ILE A 294 0.64 5.75 13.80
N VAL A 295 1.66 5.23 14.51
CA VAL A 295 1.54 3.98 15.28
C VAL A 295 0.55 4.14 16.43
N VAL A 296 0.66 5.23 17.20
CA VAL A 296 -0.26 5.51 18.32
C VAL A 296 -1.68 5.76 17.83
N ALA A 297 -1.87 6.56 16.79
CA ALA A 297 -3.19 6.87 16.24
C ALA A 297 -3.93 5.59 15.80
N PHE A 298 -3.26 4.72 15.04
CA PHE A 298 -3.88 3.47 14.63
C PHE A 298 -4.02 2.44 15.75
N THR A 299 -3.12 2.43 16.74
CA THR A 299 -3.32 1.62 17.94
C THR A 299 -4.57 2.07 18.70
N PHE A 300 -4.82 3.37 18.81
CA PHE A 300 -6.03 3.91 19.41
C PHE A 300 -7.29 3.57 18.59
N ILE A 301 -7.22 3.69 17.27
CA ILE A 301 -8.32 3.27 16.35
C ILE A 301 -8.62 1.77 16.50
N SER A 302 -7.60 0.95 16.78
CA SER A 302 -7.75 -0.49 17.01
C SER A 302 -8.57 -0.85 18.24
N LEU A 303 -8.74 0.09 19.20
CA LEU A 303 -9.63 -0.14 20.34
C LEU A 303 -11.08 -0.36 19.90
N LYS A 304 -11.47 0.19 18.75
CA LYS A 304 -12.85 0.15 18.28
C LYS A 304 -13.04 -0.55 16.95
N SER A 305 -12.03 -0.55 16.07
CA SER A 305 -12.14 -1.08 14.71
C SER A 305 -10.98 -1.97 14.31
N LEU A 306 -11.19 -2.82 13.31
CA LEU A 306 -10.11 -3.59 12.71
C LEU A 306 -9.20 -2.63 11.91
N VAL A 307 -7.93 -2.54 12.30
CA VAL A 307 -6.90 -1.80 11.57
C VAL A 307 -6.25 -2.72 10.55
N LYS A 308 -6.18 -2.28 9.29
CA LYS A 308 -5.49 -3.07 8.26
C LYS A 308 -4.00 -3.14 8.58
N MET A 309 -3.40 -4.29 8.30
CA MET A 309 -2.00 -4.60 8.62
C MET A 309 -0.99 -3.58 8.08
N ASN A 310 -1.36 -2.81 7.05
CA ASN A 310 -0.50 -1.88 6.35
C ASN A 310 -0.57 -0.42 6.83
N TRP A 311 -1.50 -0.08 7.71
CA TRP A 311 -1.74 1.32 8.07
C TRP A 311 -0.63 1.97 8.90
N LEU A 312 0.18 1.17 9.61
CA LEU A 312 1.27 1.65 10.47
C LEU A 312 2.62 1.75 9.75
N LEU A 313 2.72 1.19 8.54
CA LEU A 313 3.98 0.88 7.88
C LEU A 313 4.95 2.06 7.70
N PRO A 314 4.51 3.27 7.29
CA PRO A 314 5.42 4.40 7.13
C PRO A 314 6.16 4.74 8.43
N GLY A 315 5.49 4.57 9.58
CA GLY A 315 6.09 4.86 10.89
C GLY A 315 7.26 3.94 11.24
N TYR A 316 7.28 2.72 10.70
CA TYR A 316 8.35 1.77 10.98
C TYR A 316 9.68 2.15 10.35
N LEU A 317 9.72 3.01 9.33
CA LEU A 317 10.97 3.55 8.80
C LEU A 317 11.76 4.34 9.86
N GLY A 318 11.07 5.19 10.62
CA GLY A 318 11.63 5.91 11.75
C GLY A 318 12.10 4.96 12.86
N PHE A 319 11.36 3.88 13.11
CA PHE A 319 11.74 2.87 14.11
C PHE A 319 12.96 2.05 13.68
N ILE A 320 13.10 1.73 12.39
CA ILE A 320 14.30 1.07 11.84
C ILE A 320 15.53 1.94 12.06
N LEU A 321 15.45 3.22 11.69
CA LEU A 321 16.52 4.19 11.89
C LEU A 321 16.88 4.33 13.39
N THR A 322 15.87 4.43 14.25
CA THR A 322 16.11 4.50 15.70
C THR A 322 16.78 3.23 16.21
N THR A 323 16.32 2.06 15.75
CA THR A 323 16.83 0.75 16.18
C THR A 323 18.30 0.59 15.84
N ILE A 324 18.71 0.89 14.60
CA ILE A 324 20.12 0.76 14.20
C ILE A 324 21.03 1.72 14.97
N PHE A 325 20.54 2.89 15.40
CA PHE A 325 21.36 3.82 16.18
C PHE A 325 21.40 3.50 17.67
N VAL A 326 20.34 2.91 18.23
CA VAL A 326 20.24 2.54 19.65
C VAL A 326 20.97 1.24 19.96
N PHE A 327 20.97 0.28 19.03
CA PHE A 327 21.68 -0.98 19.18
C PHE A 327 23.02 -0.95 18.46
N ASN A 328 24.08 -1.39 19.13
CA ASN A 328 25.34 -1.66 18.44
C ASN A 328 25.15 -2.90 17.54
N ALA A 329 25.50 -2.80 16.26
CA ALA A 329 25.36 -3.92 15.32
C ALA A 329 26.05 -5.21 15.81
N ARG A 330 27.17 -5.08 16.56
CA ARG A 330 27.86 -6.22 17.19
C ARG A 330 27.09 -6.84 18.36
N GLU A 331 26.24 -6.08 19.07
CA GLU A 331 25.37 -6.62 20.12
C GLU A 331 24.22 -7.45 19.56
N ILE A 332 23.75 -7.11 18.36
CA ILE A 332 22.64 -7.78 17.70
C ILE A 332 23.13 -9.10 17.08
N THR A 333 24.15 -9.07 16.24
CA THR A 333 24.53 -10.21 15.39
C THR A 333 25.20 -11.38 16.13
N LYS A 334 25.71 -11.16 17.35
CA LYS A 334 26.38 -12.21 18.13
C LYS A 334 25.42 -13.16 18.85
N LYS A 335 24.17 -12.75 19.09
CA LYS A 335 23.22 -13.55 19.89
C LYS A 335 22.59 -14.66 19.05
N LEU A 336 22.53 -15.87 19.59
CA LEU A 336 21.88 -17.02 18.93
C LEU A 336 20.43 -16.71 18.55
N ILE A 337 19.70 -16.03 19.43
CA ILE A 337 18.30 -15.62 19.17
C ILE A 337 18.16 -14.71 17.93
N THR A 338 19.15 -13.88 17.64
CA THR A 338 19.15 -13.04 16.44
C THR A 338 19.39 -13.87 15.18
N LYS A 339 20.30 -14.84 15.22
CA LYS A 339 20.55 -15.75 14.09
C LYS A 339 19.30 -16.58 13.76
N ILE A 340 18.66 -17.15 14.78
CA ILE A 340 17.38 -17.86 14.66
C ILE A 340 16.32 -16.92 14.10
N GLY A 341 16.22 -15.69 14.64
CA GLY A 341 15.31 -14.67 14.16
C GLY A 341 15.50 -14.33 12.68
N ILE A 342 16.74 -14.18 12.22
CA ILE A 342 17.05 -13.92 10.80
C ILE A 342 16.62 -15.11 9.94
N ALA A 343 16.98 -16.34 10.33
CA ALA A 343 16.60 -17.54 9.59
C ALA A 343 15.07 -17.67 9.47
N PHE A 344 14.34 -17.41 10.56
CA PHE A 344 12.89 -17.42 10.57
C PHE A 344 12.27 -16.31 9.71
N SER A 345 12.79 -15.08 9.78
CA SER A 345 12.37 -13.98 8.90
C SER A 345 12.58 -14.33 7.43
N LEU A 346 13.74 -14.91 7.07
CA LEU A 346 14.02 -15.33 5.71
C LEU A 346 13.08 -16.46 5.27
N LEU A 347 12.80 -17.44 6.12
CA LEU A 347 11.83 -18.50 5.84
C LEU A 347 10.43 -17.92 5.57
N LEU A 348 9.95 -17.02 6.43
CA LEU A 348 8.66 -16.34 6.23
C LEU A 348 8.62 -15.57 4.91
N ILE A 349 9.68 -14.85 4.59
CA ILE A 349 9.79 -14.10 3.34
C ILE A 349 9.77 -15.06 2.15
N VAL A 350 10.53 -16.16 2.17
CA VAL A 350 10.53 -17.15 1.09
C VAL A 350 9.13 -17.74 0.91
N LEU A 351 8.47 -18.18 1.99
CA LEU A 351 7.11 -18.72 1.92
C LEU A 351 6.11 -17.70 1.34
N LEU A 352 6.25 -16.43 1.71
CA LEU A 352 5.41 -15.35 1.19
C LEU A 352 5.54 -15.16 -0.32
N HIS A 353 6.72 -15.42 -0.90
CA HIS A 353 6.93 -15.36 -2.35
C HIS A 353 6.45 -16.66 -3.02
N LEU A 354 6.60 -17.82 -2.38
CA LEU A 354 6.20 -19.08 -3.00
C LEU A 354 4.68 -19.28 -3.05
N ILE A 355 3.96 -18.87 -1.99
CA ILE A 355 2.51 -19.11 -1.86
C ILE A 355 1.69 -18.58 -3.06
N PRO A 356 1.84 -17.32 -3.51
CA PRO A 356 1.05 -16.77 -4.61
C PRO A 356 1.33 -17.40 -5.98
N LEU A 357 2.44 -18.15 -6.11
CA LEU A 357 2.79 -18.84 -7.36
C LEU A 357 2.05 -20.17 -7.53
N ILE A 358 1.41 -20.67 -6.46
CA ILE A 358 0.69 -21.93 -6.48
C ILE A 358 -0.78 -21.64 -6.83
N PRO A 359 -1.26 -22.03 -8.02
CA PRO A 359 -2.66 -21.81 -8.39
C PRO A 359 -3.58 -22.64 -7.51
N ASN A 360 -4.75 -22.10 -7.19
CA ASN A 360 -5.83 -22.76 -6.45
C ASN A 360 -5.45 -23.26 -5.04
N LEU A 361 -4.32 -22.85 -4.47
CA LEU A 361 -3.90 -23.29 -3.13
C LEU A 361 -5.06 -23.10 -2.10
N PRO A 362 -5.41 -24.12 -1.28
CA PRO A 362 -6.62 -24.14 -0.47
C PRO A 362 -6.51 -23.30 0.81
N LEU A 363 -6.24 -22.01 0.66
CA LEU A 363 -6.16 -21.02 1.75
C LEU A 363 -7.52 -20.40 2.10
N GLY A 364 -8.61 -20.89 1.52
CA GLY A 364 -9.93 -20.26 1.61
C GLY A 364 -9.87 -18.79 1.19
N GLU A 365 -10.30 -17.90 2.07
CA GLU A 365 -10.29 -16.44 1.85
C GLU A 365 -8.89 -15.86 1.57
N GLY A 366 -7.82 -16.57 1.93
CA GLY A 366 -6.44 -16.14 1.69
C GLY A 366 -6.02 -16.26 0.22
N ASN A 367 -6.70 -17.09 -0.59
CA ASN A 367 -6.44 -17.18 -2.02
C ASN A 367 -7.25 -16.13 -2.77
N THR A 368 -6.60 -15.01 -3.09
CA THR A 368 -7.24 -13.88 -3.76
C THR A 368 -6.91 -13.79 -5.25
N TRP A 369 -6.04 -14.67 -5.76
CA TRP A 369 -5.42 -14.56 -7.09
C TRP A 369 -5.92 -15.60 -8.10
N SER A 370 -6.40 -16.76 -7.66
CA SER A 370 -6.63 -17.89 -8.55
C SER A 370 -7.95 -17.82 -9.32
N GLY A 371 -8.02 -18.36 -10.52
CA GLY A 371 -9.27 -18.50 -11.29
C GLY A 371 -9.73 -17.25 -12.06
N TRP A 372 -9.29 -16.04 -11.71
CA TRP A 372 -9.74 -14.81 -12.36
C TRP A 372 -9.44 -14.73 -13.86
N SER A 373 -8.25 -15.21 -14.27
CA SER A 373 -7.86 -15.22 -15.68
C SER A 373 -8.74 -16.17 -16.50
N ASP A 374 -8.98 -17.38 -15.99
CA ASP A 374 -9.81 -18.38 -16.66
C ASP A 374 -11.28 -17.93 -16.70
N SER A 375 -11.82 -17.44 -15.58
CA SER A 375 -13.20 -16.95 -15.53
C SER A 375 -13.42 -15.79 -16.49
N ALA A 376 -12.52 -14.81 -16.57
CA ALA A 376 -12.71 -13.66 -17.47
C ALA A 376 -12.75 -14.07 -18.95
N GLN A 377 -11.96 -15.07 -19.33
CA GLN A 377 -11.96 -15.61 -20.70
C GLN A 377 -13.26 -16.35 -21.01
N LYS A 378 -13.78 -17.13 -20.05
CA LYS A 378 -15.07 -17.83 -20.19
C LYS A 378 -16.25 -16.85 -20.22
N ILE A 379 -16.22 -15.83 -19.38
CA ILE A 379 -17.23 -14.77 -19.33
C ILE A 379 -17.28 -14.00 -20.64
N ALA A 380 -16.14 -13.68 -21.26
CA ALA A 380 -16.10 -13.05 -22.57
C ALA A 380 -16.80 -13.91 -23.64
N LYS A 381 -16.53 -15.22 -23.66
CA LYS A 381 -17.19 -16.16 -24.58
C LYS A 381 -18.69 -16.28 -24.34
N LEU A 382 -19.12 -16.34 -23.07
CA LEU A 382 -20.54 -16.35 -22.72
C LEU A 382 -21.23 -15.06 -23.19
N GLN A 383 -20.58 -13.91 -23.00
CA GLN A 383 -21.12 -12.63 -23.45
C GLN A 383 -21.34 -12.61 -24.97
N ASP A 384 -20.40 -13.14 -25.75
CA ASP A 384 -20.53 -13.25 -27.21
C ASP A 384 -21.75 -14.09 -27.62
N GLN A 385 -22.09 -15.14 -26.85
CA GLN A 385 -23.29 -15.95 -27.08
C GLN A 385 -24.60 -15.17 -26.84
N PHE A 386 -24.56 -14.11 -26.03
CA PHE A 386 -25.71 -13.27 -25.69
C PHE A 386 -25.69 -11.90 -26.40
N GLY A 387 -25.10 -11.84 -27.61
CA GLY A 387 -25.11 -10.64 -28.45
C GLY A 387 -23.97 -9.67 -28.16
N GLY A 388 -22.91 -10.13 -27.48
CA GLY A 388 -21.68 -9.36 -27.24
C GLY A 388 -21.90 -8.14 -26.34
N GLN A 389 -20.89 -7.27 -26.31
CA GLN A 389 -20.87 -6.06 -25.47
C GLN A 389 -22.02 -5.06 -25.77
N ASP A 390 -22.59 -5.12 -26.98
CA ASP A 390 -23.65 -4.21 -27.40
C ASP A 390 -25.00 -4.59 -26.78
N SER A 391 -25.25 -5.88 -26.54
CA SER A 391 -26.53 -6.38 -26.01
C SER A 391 -26.44 -6.95 -24.60
N CYS A 392 -25.24 -7.31 -24.14
CA CYS A 392 -25.02 -7.91 -22.83
C CYS A 392 -23.85 -7.20 -22.13
N PHE A 393 -24.06 -6.62 -20.94
CA PHE A 393 -22.97 -6.03 -20.15
C PHE A 393 -22.54 -6.96 -19.01
N VAL A 394 -21.36 -6.74 -18.43
CA VAL A 394 -20.86 -7.58 -17.33
C VAL A 394 -20.72 -6.75 -16.05
N PHE A 395 -21.17 -7.29 -14.94
CA PHE A 395 -20.99 -6.69 -13.63
C PHE A 395 -20.76 -7.74 -12.54
N THR A 396 -20.25 -7.31 -11.40
CA THR A 396 -19.98 -8.20 -10.26
C THR A 396 -20.48 -7.56 -8.97
N ASN A 397 -20.58 -8.37 -7.92
CA ASN A 397 -20.96 -7.88 -6.59
C ASN A 397 -19.83 -7.19 -5.80
N SER A 398 -18.72 -6.85 -6.46
CA SER A 398 -17.62 -6.12 -5.83
C SER A 398 -16.77 -5.36 -6.82
N TYR A 399 -16.54 -4.08 -6.56
CA TYR A 399 -15.56 -3.24 -7.27
C TYR A 399 -14.20 -3.92 -7.48
N LYS A 400 -13.77 -4.79 -6.56
CA LYS A 400 -12.54 -5.58 -6.68
C LYS A 400 -12.64 -6.68 -7.72
N ALA A 401 -13.73 -7.45 -7.69
CA ALA A 401 -13.98 -8.52 -8.65
C ALA A 401 -14.18 -7.94 -10.05
N SER A 402 -14.96 -6.86 -10.17
CA SER A 402 -15.16 -6.10 -11.41
C SER A 402 -13.83 -5.65 -12.02
N SER A 403 -12.93 -5.13 -11.19
CA SER A 403 -11.61 -4.69 -11.65
C SER A 403 -10.71 -5.84 -12.10
N LEU A 404 -10.79 -6.99 -11.44
CA LEU A 404 -10.04 -8.20 -11.85
C LEU A 404 -10.58 -8.76 -13.16
N ILE A 405 -11.90 -8.88 -13.30
CA ILE A 405 -12.53 -9.31 -14.57
C ILE A 405 -12.12 -8.35 -15.69
N LYS A 406 -12.24 -7.02 -15.51
CA LYS A 406 -11.79 -6.02 -16.49
C LYS A 406 -10.32 -6.18 -16.87
N PHE A 407 -9.45 -6.49 -15.92
CA PHE A 407 -8.03 -6.71 -16.20
C PHE A 407 -7.81 -7.96 -17.05
N TYR A 408 -8.48 -9.07 -16.74
CA TYR A 408 -8.25 -10.36 -17.43
C TYR A 408 -9.06 -10.59 -18.69
N LEU A 409 -9.98 -9.67 -19.02
CA LEU A 409 -10.66 -9.70 -20.30
C LEU A 409 -9.67 -9.71 -21.49
N PRO A 410 -10.02 -10.43 -22.58
CA PRO A 410 -9.29 -10.40 -23.84
C PRO A 410 -8.98 -8.97 -24.32
N ALA A 411 -7.85 -8.78 -25.01
CA ALA A 411 -7.37 -7.45 -25.38
C ALA A 411 -8.24 -6.72 -26.43
N ASP A 412 -8.96 -7.49 -27.24
CA ASP A 412 -9.99 -7.05 -28.18
C ASP A 412 -11.31 -6.68 -27.49
N ASN A 413 -11.53 -7.12 -26.24
CA ASN A 413 -12.70 -6.79 -25.44
C ASN A 413 -12.43 -5.59 -24.53
N ASN A 414 -12.80 -4.40 -25.02
CA ASN A 414 -12.59 -3.13 -24.32
C ASN A 414 -13.77 -2.67 -23.45
N GLN A 415 -14.78 -3.51 -23.23
CA GLN A 415 -16.00 -3.15 -22.51
C GLN A 415 -15.74 -2.57 -21.10
N GLU A 416 -16.58 -1.65 -20.64
CA GLU A 416 -16.61 -1.30 -19.22
C GLU A 416 -17.21 -2.46 -18.41
N ILE A 417 -16.66 -2.69 -17.22
CA ILE A 417 -17.21 -3.64 -16.25
C ILE A 417 -17.78 -2.85 -15.10
N TYR A 418 -18.97 -3.21 -14.67
CA TYR A 418 -19.66 -2.48 -13.61
C TYR A 418 -19.60 -3.23 -12.29
N ALA A 419 -19.99 -2.56 -11.21
CA ALA A 419 -19.92 -3.09 -9.86
C ALA A 419 -21.29 -2.95 -9.18
N GLN A 420 -21.30 -2.74 -7.86
CA GLN A 420 -22.53 -2.78 -7.08
C GLN A 420 -23.48 -1.60 -7.33
N ASN A 421 -22.97 -0.54 -7.98
CA ASN A 421 -23.73 0.65 -8.35
C ASN A 421 -24.87 0.36 -9.34
N ILE A 422 -24.79 -0.74 -10.10
CA ILE A 422 -25.84 -1.17 -11.04
C ILE A 422 -27.14 -1.57 -10.35
N TYR A 423 -27.08 -2.02 -9.10
CA TYR A 423 -28.27 -2.39 -8.32
C TYR A 423 -28.35 -1.55 -7.03
N ASN A 424 -27.98 -0.27 -7.17
CA ASN A 424 -28.10 0.78 -6.15
C ASN A 424 -27.41 0.44 -4.82
N GLN A 425 -26.31 -0.32 -4.84
CA GLN A 425 -25.47 -0.56 -3.67
C GLN A 425 -24.16 0.24 -3.77
N PRO A 426 -23.58 0.72 -2.64
CA PRO A 426 -22.34 1.49 -2.67
C PRO A 426 -21.17 0.72 -3.30
N ALA A 427 -20.51 1.33 -4.29
CA ALA A 427 -19.41 0.76 -5.06
C ALA A 427 -18.16 1.66 -5.14
N LEU A 428 -18.01 2.62 -4.23
CA LEU A 428 -16.84 3.50 -4.12
C LEU A 428 -16.60 4.30 -5.41
N GLN A 429 -15.45 4.17 -6.06
CA GLN A 429 -15.15 4.95 -7.27
C GLN A 429 -16.10 4.63 -8.43
N PHE A 430 -16.70 3.44 -8.46
CA PHE A 430 -17.72 3.11 -9.46
C PHE A 430 -18.97 3.99 -9.31
N ASP A 431 -19.28 4.46 -8.10
CA ASP A 431 -20.37 5.41 -7.87
C ASP A 431 -20.07 6.77 -8.53
N ILE A 432 -18.80 7.19 -8.53
CA ILE A 432 -18.35 8.43 -9.17
C ILE A 432 -18.31 8.30 -10.69
N TRP A 433 -17.93 7.14 -11.22
CA TRP A 433 -17.97 6.89 -12.66
C TRP A 433 -19.40 6.74 -13.20
N GLY A 434 -20.36 6.45 -12.32
CA GLY A 434 -21.79 6.41 -12.64
C GLY A 434 -22.24 5.12 -13.32
N LYS A 435 -23.54 5.10 -13.64
CA LYS A 435 -24.21 4.04 -14.41
C LYS A 435 -24.76 4.65 -15.71
N PRO A 436 -24.39 4.17 -16.90
CA PRO A 436 -24.95 4.68 -18.15
C PRO A 436 -26.43 4.28 -18.33
N GLU A 437 -27.29 5.22 -18.70
CA GLU A 437 -28.71 4.92 -19.03
C GLU A 437 -28.85 3.93 -20.19
N THR A 438 -27.83 3.86 -21.06
CA THR A 438 -27.74 2.91 -22.18
C THR A 438 -27.73 1.45 -21.75
N LEU A 439 -27.64 1.14 -20.45
CA LEU A 439 -27.75 -0.23 -19.95
C LEU A 439 -29.19 -0.72 -19.88
N ASN A 440 -30.17 0.18 -19.77
CA ASN A 440 -31.59 -0.21 -19.69
C ASN A 440 -32.02 -0.97 -20.95
N GLY A 441 -32.74 -2.07 -20.75
CA GLY A 441 -33.15 -2.99 -21.82
C GLY A 441 -32.13 -4.09 -22.17
N LYS A 442 -30.87 -3.96 -21.75
CA LYS A 442 -29.81 -4.95 -22.07
C LYS A 442 -29.90 -6.19 -21.18
N SER A 443 -29.30 -7.28 -21.66
CA SER A 443 -28.98 -8.41 -20.79
C SER A 443 -27.71 -8.11 -19.98
N ALA A 444 -27.47 -8.89 -18.92
CA ALA A 444 -26.26 -8.76 -18.13
C ALA A 444 -25.72 -10.11 -17.65
N LEU A 445 -24.40 -10.25 -17.63
CA LEU A 445 -23.72 -11.31 -16.90
C LEU A 445 -23.36 -10.81 -15.51
N TYR A 446 -24.03 -11.36 -14.49
CA TYR A 446 -23.71 -11.13 -13.09
C TYR A 446 -22.73 -12.20 -12.62
N ILE A 447 -21.53 -11.76 -12.22
CA ILE A 447 -20.46 -12.65 -11.76
C ILE A 447 -20.38 -12.62 -10.25
N PHE A 448 -20.50 -13.80 -9.65
CA PHE A 448 -20.47 -14.02 -8.22
C PHE A 448 -19.31 -14.95 -7.85
N ASP A 449 -18.54 -14.56 -6.83
CA ASP A 449 -17.48 -15.39 -6.27
C ASP A 449 -17.89 -15.93 -4.88
N ASP A 450 -17.60 -17.19 -4.61
CA ASP A 450 -18.02 -17.88 -3.38
C ASP A 450 -17.28 -17.44 -2.09
N ARG A 451 -16.23 -16.62 -2.20
CA ARG A 451 -15.52 -16.08 -1.03
C ARG A 451 -16.40 -15.13 -0.24
N ARG A 452 -16.32 -15.19 1.11
CA ARG A 452 -17.18 -14.39 2.01
C ARG A 452 -17.01 -12.87 1.86
N GLU A 453 -15.87 -12.43 1.31
CA GLU A 453 -15.67 -11.02 0.95
C GLU A 453 -16.75 -10.52 -0.03
N TYR A 454 -17.28 -11.41 -0.87
CA TYR A 454 -18.34 -11.17 -1.84
C TYR A 454 -19.65 -11.68 -1.27
N LYS A 455 -20.42 -10.77 -0.66
CA LYS A 455 -21.70 -11.12 -0.06
C LYS A 455 -22.64 -11.62 -1.14
N ASN A 456 -23.31 -12.75 -0.90
CA ASN A 456 -24.42 -13.16 -1.75
C ASN A 456 -25.51 -12.09 -1.68
N ASP A 457 -25.70 -11.39 -2.79
CA ASP A 457 -26.65 -10.31 -2.95
C ASP A 457 -27.61 -10.56 -4.12
N LEU A 458 -27.77 -11.81 -4.55
CA LEU A 458 -28.71 -12.21 -5.60
C LEU A 458 -30.10 -11.63 -5.39
N LYS A 459 -30.66 -11.73 -4.17
CA LYS A 459 -31.97 -11.15 -3.82
C LYS A 459 -32.07 -9.63 -3.99
N LYS A 460 -30.94 -8.92 -3.97
CA LYS A 460 -30.89 -7.47 -4.23
C LYS A 460 -30.72 -7.16 -5.70
N VAL A 461 -30.15 -8.08 -6.47
CA VAL A 461 -29.93 -7.96 -7.91
C VAL A 461 -31.20 -8.34 -8.68
N GLU A 462 -31.90 -9.39 -8.25
CA GLU A 462 -33.14 -9.91 -8.88
C GLU A 462 -34.16 -8.83 -9.27
N PRO A 463 -34.48 -7.82 -8.44
CA PRO A 463 -35.49 -6.80 -8.80
C PRO A 463 -35.16 -5.96 -10.04
N PHE A 464 -33.87 -5.87 -10.42
CA PHE A 464 -33.40 -5.04 -11.53
C PHE A 464 -33.49 -5.73 -12.89
N PHE A 465 -33.93 -6.99 -12.93
CA PHE A 465 -34.04 -7.80 -14.14
C PHE A 465 -35.41 -8.48 -14.20
N ASP A 466 -35.87 -8.81 -15.41
CA ASP A 466 -37.11 -9.58 -15.57
C ASP A 466 -36.91 -11.06 -15.21
N SER A 467 -35.68 -11.57 -15.39
CA SER A 467 -35.25 -12.89 -14.94
C SER A 467 -33.76 -12.85 -14.62
N LEU A 468 -33.35 -13.64 -13.64
CA LEU A 468 -31.94 -13.85 -13.27
C LEU A 468 -31.71 -15.34 -13.07
N GLU A 469 -31.00 -15.96 -14.02
CA GLU A 469 -30.82 -17.42 -14.07
C GLU A 469 -29.35 -17.79 -13.98
N LEU A 470 -29.00 -18.82 -13.18
CA LEU A 470 -27.66 -19.37 -13.16
C LEU A 470 -27.40 -20.08 -14.50
N ILE A 471 -26.38 -19.64 -15.25
CA ILE A 471 -26.06 -20.23 -16.55
C ILE A 471 -24.80 -21.10 -16.51
N GLU A 472 -23.82 -20.77 -15.66
CA GLU A 472 -22.58 -21.55 -15.56
C GLU A 472 -21.91 -21.37 -14.20
N GLU A 473 -21.19 -22.40 -13.74
CA GLU A 473 -20.30 -22.35 -12.59
C GLU A 473 -18.88 -22.78 -12.96
N PHE A 474 -17.92 -21.91 -12.69
CA PHE A 474 -16.49 -22.19 -12.88
C PHE A 474 -15.92 -22.72 -11.57
N GLN A 475 -15.65 -24.02 -11.51
CA GLN A 475 -15.09 -24.69 -10.34
C GLN A 475 -13.58 -24.86 -10.45
N TYR A 476 -12.86 -24.55 -9.37
CA TYR A 476 -11.41 -24.64 -9.30
C TYR A 476 -10.97 -25.59 -8.20
N PHE A 477 -9.94 -26.39 -8.49
CA PHE A 477 -9.46 -27.47 -7.63
C PHE A 477 -7.96 -27.38 -7.40
N PHE A 478 -7.52 -27.92 -6.26
CA PHE A 478 -6.12 -28.17 -5.93
C PHE A 478 -5.97 -29.57 -5.36
N ALA A 479 -5.15 -30.41 -6.01
CA ALA A 479 -4.97 -31.81 -5.64
C ALA A 479 -6.31 -32.57 -5.44
N GLY A 480 -7.27 -32.36 -6.35
CA GLY A 480 -8.61 -32.97 -6.30
C GLY A 480 -9.58 -32.35 -5.29
N LYS A 481 -9.13 -31.44 -4.42
CA LYS A 481 -10.00 -30.73 -3.48
C LYS A 481 -10.54 -29.46 -4.11
N HIS A 482 -11.86 -29.25 -4.01
CA HIS A 482 -12.50 -27.99 -4.41
C HIS A 482 -11.96 -26.81 -3.58
N THR A 483 -11.71 -25.69 -4.24
CA THR A 483 -11.07 -24.52 -3.64
C THR A 483 -11.83 -23.21 -3.85
N ARG A 484 -12.59 -23.10 -4.94
CA ARG A 484 -13.28 -21.88 -5.34
C ARG A 484 -14.33 -22.16 -6.40
N THR A 485 -15.45 -21.46 -6.33
CA THR A 485 -16.47 -21.39 -7.37
C THR A 485 -16.71 -19.94 -7.77
N ILE A 486 -16.69 -19.66 -9.07
CA ILE A 486 -17.17 -18.40 -9.65
C ILE A 486 -18.42 -18.73 -10.46
N SER A 487 -19.57 -18.24 -10.03
CA SER A 487 -20.87 -18.46 -10.68
C SER A 487 -21.20 -17.30 -11.62
N CYS A 488 -21.82 -17.61 -12.75
CA CYS A 488 -22.26 -16.64 -13.75
C CYS A 488 -23.77 -16.75 -13.93
N TYR A 489 -24.47 -15.66 -13.69
CA TYR A 489 -25.92 -15.56 -13.89
C TYR A 489 -26.23 -14.66 -15.08
N LEU A 490 -27.26 -15.01 -15.85
CA LEU A 490 -27.81 -14.18 -16.92
C LEU A 490 -29.03 -13.42 -16.39
N GLY A 491 -28.90 -12.10 -16.31
CA GLY A 491 -30.00 -11.18 -16.10
C GLY A 491 -30.57 -10.72 -17.45
N LYS A 492 -31.89 -10.78 -17.65
CA LYS A 492 -32.54 -10.26 -18.88
C LYS A 492 -33.29 -8.97 -18.61
N ASN A 493 -33.25 -8.05 -19.58
CA ASN A 493 -33.97 -6.78 -19.58
C ASN A 493 -33.69 -5.94 -18.31
N TYR A 494 -32.45 -5.49 -18.17
CA TYR A 494 -32.04 -4.62 -17.06
C TYR A 494 -32.88 -3.34 -17.00
N ASN A 495 -33.34 -2.98 -15.81
CA ASN A 495 -34.09 -1.75 -15.56
C ASN A 495 -33.66 -1.13 -14.23
N ASP A 496 -33.08 0.07 -14.30
CA ASP A 496 -32.55 0.78 -13.15
C ASP A 496 -33.59 1.63 -12.37
N HIS A 497 -34.85 1.63 -12.83
CA HIS A 497 -36.00 2.34 -12.23
C HIS A 497 -36.90 1.44 -11.37
N LYS A 498 -36.63 0.14 -11.28
CA LYS A 498 -37.24 -0.78 -10.32
C LYS A 498 -36.48 -0.75 -8.99
#